data_AF-A0A150URB5-F1
#
_entry.id   AF-A0A150URB5-F1
#
_cell.length_a   1.000
_cell.length_b   1.000
_cell.length_c   1.000
_cell.angle_alpha   90.00
_cell.angle_beta   90.00
_cell.angle_gamma   90.00
#
_symmetry.space_group_name_H-M   'P 1'
#
loop_
_entity.id
_entity.type
_entity.pdbx_description
1 polymer ?
#
loop_
_entity_poly.entity_id
_entity_poly.type
_entity_poly.pdbx_seq_one_letter_code
_entity_poly.pdbx_strand_id
1 'polypeptide(L)'
;MVPDFAAAGGLGEAAAWLCLREDIYVSLTTQSPIKIGLECFSNSASIRRGDDYSWANKMILILAQILNRAFSEPVSQSDIAISEADIADWDQFKPASYQPIHFAASSQHAARPFPEIWMLAPHYVVGLQYFHIAQIVLSVMKQQQMAAKPYSSLFQNCPRDRHVRRHLRFIVGLAVSNELAENTWFTARHCLSVWAGCLRKRIDQEAAIQLLKDMDRRTGWTMTGLIESLRGQWNDDSC
;
A
#
# COMPACT_ATOMS: atom_id res chain seq x y z
N MET A 1 0.25 29.21 8.28
CA MET A 1 1.19 29.38 7.16
C MET A 1 2.05 28.13 7.11
N VAL A 2 1.72 27.18 6.24
CA VAL A 2 2.51 25.94 6.06
C VAL A 2 3.71 26.34 5.21
N PRO A 3 4.95 26.10 5.63
CA PRO A 3 6.10 26.53 4.85
C PRO A 3 6.20 25.69 3.55
N ASP A 4 6.39 26.38 2.42
CA ASP A 4 6.33 25.83 1.05
C ASP A 4 7.61 25.07 0.64
N PHE A 5 8.15 24.27 1.57
CA PHE A 5 9.36 23.48 1.34
C PHE A 5 9.13 22.34 0.33
N ALA A 6 7.88 21.92 0.13
CA ALA A 6 7.54 20.84 -0.80
C ALA A 6 7.63 21.27 -2.28
N ALA A 7 7.50 22.56 -2.61
CA ALA A 7 7.49 23.04 -3.99
C ALA A 7 8.88 23.48 -4.52
N ALA A 8 9.86 23.67 -3.63
CA ALA A 8 11.16 24.28 -3.93
C ALA A 8 12.25 23.27 -4.37
N GLY A 9 11.99 21.97 -4.29
CA GLY A 9 12.96 20.92 -4.60
C GLY A 9 13.98 20.67 -3.47
N GLY A 10 15.02 19.89 -3.77
CA GLY A 10 16.13 19.61 -2.86
C GLY A 10 15.73 18.80 -1.61
N LEU A 11 16.49 18.96 -0.52
CA LEU A 11 16.29 18.21 0.73
C LEU A 11 14.94 18.50 1.40
N GLY A 12 14.45 19.74 1.31
CA GLY A 12 13.15 20.13 1.89
C GLY A 12 11.99 19.40 1.24
N GLU A 13 11.98 19.31 -0.10
CA GLU A 13 10.98 18.52 -0.83
C GLU A 13 11.09 17.04 -0.48
N ALA A 14 12.30 16.47 -0.45
CA ALA A 14 12.51 15.07 -0.08
C ALA A 14 11.98 14.76 1.33
N ALA A 15 12.22 15.64 2.29
CA ALA A 15 11.68 15.53 3.65
C ALA A 15 10.15 15.63 3.67
N ALA A 16 9.55 16.53 2.91
CA ALA A 16 8.08 16.63 2.80
C ALA A 16 7.46 15.33 2.27
N TRP A 17 8.06 14.72 1.24
CA TRP A 17 7.61 13.42 0.72
C TRP A 17 7.80 12.28 1.72
N LEU A 18 8.84 12.31 2.56
CA LEU A 18 8.99 11.34 3.64
C LEU A 18 7.87 11.50 4.68
N CYS A 19 7.60 12.74 5.12
CA CYS A 19 6.52 13.03 6.06
C CYS A 19 5.16 12.58 5.53
N LEU A 20 4.87 12.79 4.24
CA LEU A 20 3.62 12.32 3.63
C LEU A 20 3.49 10.80 3.67
N ARG A 21 4.57 10.05 3.40
CA ARG A 21 4.54 8.58 3.45
C ARG A 21 4.31 8.06 4.87
N GLU A 22 4.85 8.74 5.87
CA GLU A 22 4.59 8.41 7.28
C GLU A 22 3.15 8.76 7.68
N ASP A 23 2.63 9.91 7.24
CA ASP A 23 1.24 10.29 7.51
C ASP A 23 0.24 9.35 6.83
N ILE A 24 0.57 8.80 5.65
CA ILE A 24 -0.18 7.70 5.02
C ILE A 24 -0.21 6.46 5.92
N TYR A 25 0.91 6.09 6.54
CA TYR A 25 0.96 4.95 7.47
C TYR A 25 0.11 5.20 8.71
N VAL A 26 0.24 6.37 9.32
CA VAL A 26 -0.60 6.78 10.45
C VAL A 26 -2.07 6.72 10.05
N SER A 27 -2.44 7.33 8.92
CA SER A 27 -3.80 7.29 8.39
C SER A 27 -4.36 5.88 8.23
N LEU A 28 -3.57 4.94 7.69
CA LEU A 28 -3.96 3.55 7.53
C LEU A 28 -4.14 2.80 8.87
N THR A 29 -3.30 3.07 9.85
CA THR A 29 -3.33 2.37 11.15
C THR A 29 -4.34 2.95 12.13
N THR A 30 -4.52 4.27 12.14
CA THR A 30 -5.48 4.97 13.00
C THR A 30 -6.83 5.20 12.34
N GLN A 31 -6.98 4.80 11.07
CA GLN A 31 -8.20 4.99 10.28
C GLN A 31 -8.67 6.45 10.27
N SER A 32 -7.73 7.38 10.12
CA SER A 32 -8.00 8.82 10.16
C SER A 32 -7.56 9.50 8.86
N PRO A 33 -8.16 10.66 8.50
CA PRO A 33 -7.71 11.43 7.35
C PRO A 33 -6.22 11.83 7.43
N ILE A 34 -5.64 12.14 6.28
CA ILE A 34 -4.28 12.69 6.14
C ILE A 34 -4.26 14.08 6.81
N LYS A 35 -3.24 14.32 7.62
CA LYS A 35 -3.09 15.57 8.38
C LYS A 35 -2.27 16.60 7.61
N ILE A 36 -1.34 16.13 6.77
CA ILE A 36 -0.51 16.99 5.93
C ILE A 36 -1.34 17.57 4.78
N GLY A 37 -1.22 18.88 4.54
CA GLY A 37 -1.87 19.53 3.41
C GLY A 37 -1.31 19.04 2.07
N LEU A 38 -2.18 18.48 1.22
CA LEU A 38 -1.77 17.86 -0.05
C LEU A 38 -1.45 18.86 -1.17
N GLU A 39 -1.92 20.10 -1.05
CA GLU A 39 -1.79 21.13 -2.09
C GLU A 39 -0.34 21.43 -2.48
N CYS A 40 0.59 21.34 -1.52
CA CYS A 40 2.00 21.62 -1.76
C CYS A 40 2.71 20.50 -2.55
N PHE A 41 2.11 19.31 -2.64
CA PHE A 41 2.66 18.18 -3.40
C PHE A 41 2.26 18.21 -4.86
N SER A 42 1.04 18.67 -5.18
CA SER A 42 0.50 18.73 -6.55
C SER A 42 1.40 19.50 -7.51
N ASN A 43 2.01 20.59 -7.01
CA ASN A 43 2.93 21.43 -7.77
C ASN A 43 4.40 21.18 -7.41
N SER A 44 4.74 20.10 -6.72
CA SER A 44 6.13 19.81 -6.32
C SER A 44 7.05 19.61 -7.52
N ALA A 45 8.33 19.97 -7.38
CA ALA A 45 9.32 19.79 -8.45
C ALA A 45 9.40 18.32 -8.90
N SER A 46 9.26 17.39 -7.96
CA SER A 46 9.27 15.94 -8.17
C SER A 46 8.06 15.41 -8.93
N ILE A 47 6.93 16.11 -8.98
CA ILE A 47 5.83 15.80 -9.90
C ILE A 47 6.05 16.50 -11.26
N ARG A 48 6.51 17.75 -11.27
CA ARG A 48 6.69 18.55 -12.50
C ARG A 48 7.75 18.00 -13.45
N ARG A 49 8.75 17.25 -12.96
CA ARG A 49 9.78 16.62 -13.82
C ARG A 49 9.17 15.71 -14.88
N GLY A 50 8.03 15.07 -14.59
CA GLY A 50 7.34 14.21 -15.54
C GLY A 50 8.11 12.93 -15.92
N ASP A 51 9.13 12.58 -15.14
CA ASP A 51 9.94 11.37 -15.32
C ASP A 51 9.26 10.15 -14.66
N ASP A 52 9.89 8.98 -14.81
CA ASP A 52 9.40 7.74 -14.20
C ASP A 52 9.33 7.83 -12.66
N TYR A 53 10.18 8.62 -12.03
CA TYR A 53 10.11 8.89 -10.60
C TYR A 53 8.90 9.75 -10.23
N SER A 54 8.52 10.71 -11.07
CA SER A 54 7.29 11.50 -10.91
C SER A 54 6.05 10.62 -10.88
N TRP A 55 6.02 9.51 -11.63
CA TRP A 55 4.88 8.58 -11.62
C TRP A 55 4.71 7.85 -10.29
N ALA A 56 5.80 7.54 -9.58
CA ALA A 56 5.72 6.98 -8.23
C ALA A 56 5.12 7.99 -7.25
N ASN A 57 5.56 9.25 -7.31
CA ASN A 57 5.03 10.32 -6.46
C ASN A 57 3.57 10.67 -6.76
N LYS A 58 3.17 10.62 -8.04
CA LYS A 58 1.77 10.75 -8.44
C LYS A 58 0.91 9.67 -7.77
N MET A 59 1.35 8.40 -7.77
CA MET A 59 0.60 7.32 -7.11
C MET A 59 0.52 7.51 -5.59
N ILE A 60 1.60 8.00 -4.96
CA ILE A 60 1.60 8.31 -3.52
C ILE A 60 0.58 9.41 -3.21
N LEU A 61 0.56 10.48 -4.02
CA LEU A 61 -0.38 11.58 -3.86
C LEU A 61 -1.84 11.12 -4.06
N ILE A 62 -2.10 10.32 -5.10
CA ILE A 62 -3.41 9.71 -5.36
C ILE A 62 -3.84 8.89 -4.15
N LEU A 63 -2.97 8.03 -3.58
CA LEU A 63 -3.31 7.27 -2.38
C LEU A 63 -3.68 8.17 -1.20
N ALA A 64 -2.93 9.26 -0.97
CA ALA A 64 -3.25 10.20 0.11
C ALA A 64 -4.62 10.87 -0.08
N GLN A 65 -4.96 11.25 -1.32
CA GLN A 65 -6.28 11.81 -1.65
C GLN A 65 -7.40 10.78 -1.42
N ILE A 66 -7.17 9.52 -1.82
CA ILE A 66 -8.12 8.42 -1.60
C ILE A 66 -8.32 8.17 -0.11
N LEU A 67 -7.27 8.24 0.72
CA LEU A 67 -7.38 8.08 2.18
C LEU A 67 -8.21 9.20 2.82
N ASN A 68 -8.05 10.45 2.37
CA ASN A 68 -8.91 11.55 2.80
C ASN A 68 -10.39 11.27 2.50
N ARG A 69 -10.68 10.77 1.30
CA ARG A 69 -12.05 10.39 0.91
C ARG A 69 -12.56 9.17 1.69
N ALA A 70 -11.71 8.18 1.91
CA ALA A 70 -12.06 6.93 2.61
C ALA A 70 -12.44 7.17 4.08
N PHE A 71 -11.83 8.17 4.71
CA PHE A 71 -12.08 8.52 6.11
C PHE A 71 -12.89 9.83 6.27
N SER A 72 -13.48 10.34 5.18
CA SER A 72 -14.50 11.38 5.24
C SER A 72 -15.86 10.73 5.41
N GLU A 73 -16.47 10.85 6.59
CA GLU A 73 -17.79 10.27 6.84
C GLU A 73 -18.92 11.25 6.45
N PRO A 74 -19.96 10.81 5.72
CA PRO A 74 -20.12 9.49 5.09
C PRO A 74 -19.38 9.37 3.74
N VAL A 75 -18.82 8.19 3.44
CA VAL A 75 -18.20 7.90 2.13
C VAL A 75 -19.26 7.92 1.03
N SER A 76 -19.13 8.85 0.08
CA SER A 76 -20.10 9.02 -0.99
C SER A 76 -19.83 8.10 -2.19
N GLN A 77 -20.85 7.85 -3.03
CA GLN A 77 -20.66 7.12 -4.30
C GLN A 77 -19.72 7.88 -5.24
N SER A 78 -19.75 9.21 -5.21
CA SER A 78 -18.84 10.07 -5.97
C SER A 78 -17.40 9.89 -5.52
N ASP A 79 -17.13 9.81 -4.22
CA ASP A 79 -15.77 9.62 -3.70
C ASP A 79 -15.16 8.30 -4.18
N ILE A 80 -15.97 7.24 -4.21
CA ILE A 80 -15.56 5.94 -4.75
C ILE A 80 -15.31 6.04 -6.25
N ALA A 81 -16.20 6.66 -7.01
CA ALA A 81 -16.07 6.78 -8.47
C ALA A 81 -14.84 7.61 -8.87
N ILE A 82 -14.57 8.72 -8.18
CA ILE A 82 -13.38 9.55 -8.41
C ILE A 82 -12.12 8.75 -8.06
N SER A 83 -12.10 8.06 -6.92
CA SER A 83 -10.95 7.24 -6.51
C SER A 83 -10.67 6.08 -7.47
N GLU A 84 -11.72 5.46 -8.03
CA GLU A 84 -11.59 4.44 -9.06
C GLU A 84 -11.05 5.00 -10.37
N ALA A 85 -11.51 6.18 -10.79
CA ALA A 85 -10.99 6.87 -11.95
C ALA A 85 -9.50 7.26 -11.78
N ASP A 86 -9.13 7.86 -10.65
CA ASP A 86 -7.74 8.26 -10.35
C ASP A 86 -6.78 7.05 -10.42
N ILE A 87 -7.19 5.90 -9.88
CA ILE A 87 -6.40 4.66 -9.94
C ILE A 87 -6.33 4.12 -11.38
N ALA A 88 -7.45 4.10 -12.11
CA ALA A 88 -7.51 3.59 -13.46
C ALA A 88 -6.67 4.44 -14.43
N ASP A 89 -6.75 5.76 -14.32
CA ASP A 89 -5.97 6.71 -15.11
C ASP A 89 -4.47 6.51 -14.85
N TRP A 90 -4.07 6.38 -13.58
CA TRP A 90 -2.66 6.08 -13.27
C TRP A 90 -2.21 4.76 -13.89
N ASP A 91 -3.01 3.70 -13.79
CA ASP A 91 -2.67 2.39 -14.34
C ASP A 91 -2.59 2.39 -15.87
N GLN A 92 -3.47 3.14 -16.53
CA GLN A 92 -3.50 3.27 -17.98
C GLN A 92 -2.33 4.09 -18.53
N PHE A 93 -1.99 5.21 -17.89
CA PHE A 93 -1.03 6.18 -18.43
C PHE A 93 0.39 6.03 -17.89
N LYS A 94 0.62 5.17 -16.88
CA LYS A 94 1.97 4.94 -16.36
C LYS A 94 2.93 4.49 -17.49
N PRO A 95 4.22 4.88 -17.44
CA PRO A 95 5.21 4.51 -18.44
C PRO A 95 5.38 2.99 -18.56
N ALA A 96 5.77 2.52 -19.75
CA ALA A 96 6.02 1.11 -19.99
C ALA A 96 7.18 0.55 -19.13
N SER A 97 8.06 1.39 -18.59
CA SER A 97 9.11 1.01 -17.66
C SER A 97 8.60 0.49 -16.31
N TYR A 98 7.32 0.67 -16.00
CA TYR A 98 6.64 0.01 -14.89
C TYR A 98 6.34 -1.48 -15.14
N GLN A 99 6.66 -2.01 -16.32
CA GLN A 99 6.58 -3.44 -16.57
C GLN A 99 7.74 -4.18 -15.87
N PRO A 100 7.47 -5.30 -15.19
CA PRO A 100 8.52 -6.12 -14.59
C PRO A 100 9.47 -6.69 -15.65
N ILE A 101 10.77 -6.72 -15.34
CA ILE A 101 11.78 -7.43 -16.14
C ILE A 101 11.53 -8.94 -16.08
N HIS A 102 11.09 -9.40 -14.91
CA HIS A 102 10.72 -10.79 -14.68
C HIS A 102 9.46 -10.85 -13.81
N PHE A 103 8.54 -11.72 -14.18
CA PHE A 103 7.34 -12.02 -13.41
C PHE A 103 7.14 -13.52 -13.31
N ALA A 104 7.08 -14.03 -12.08
CA ALA A 104 6.63 -15.38 -11.80
C ALA A 104 5.52 -15.38 -10.75
N ALA A 105 4.40 -16.02 -11.07
CA ALA A 105 3.26 -16.13 -10.15
C ALA A 105 3.62 -16.96 -8.91
N SER A 106 2.94 -16.67 -7.79
CA SER A 106 3.02 -17.48 -6.56
C SER A 106 2.67 -18.94 -6.88
N SER A 107 3.47 -19.89 -6.38
CA SER A 107 3.26 -21.32 -6.60
C SER A 107 3.55 -22.10 -5.33
N GLN A 108 2.56 -22.87 -4.86
CA GLN A 108 2.73 -23.77 -3.72
C GLN A 108 3.71 -24.90 -4.03
N HIS A 109 3.70 -25.43 -5.26
CA HIS A 109 4.59 -26.51 -5.69
C HIS A 109 6.07 -26.09 -5.74
N ALA A 110 6.33 -24.82 -6.03
CA ALA A 110 7.67 -24.26 -6.07
C ALA A 110 8.07 -23.56 -4.76
N ALA A 111 7.32 -23.75 -3.67
CA ALA A 111 7.52 -23.06 -2.38
C ALA A 111 7.64 -21.52 -2.49
N ARG A 112 6.93 -20.91 -3.45
CA ARG A 112 6.87 -19.46 -3.68
C ARG A 112 5.53 -18.89 -3.17
N PRO A 113 5.45 -18.41 -1.91
CA PRO A 113 4.22 -17.92 -1.30
C PRO A 113 3.70 -16.63 -1.94
N PHE A 114 4.62 -15.76 -2.35
CA PHE A 114 4.34 -14.48 -3.00
C PHE A 114 4.80 -14.50 -4.47
N PRO A 115 4.21 -13.66 -5.34
CA PRO A 115 4.72 -13.49 -6.69
C PRO A 115 6.12 -12.89 -6.67
N GLU A 116 6.95 -13.35 -7.59
CA GLU A 116 8.29 -12.84 -7.81
C GLU A 116 8.24 -11.79 -8.94
N ILE A 117 8.63 -10.56 -8.64
CA ILE A 117 8.42 -9.39 -9.49
C ILE A 117 9.68 -8.53 -9.50
N TRP A 118 10.49 -8.64 -10.54
CA TRP A 118 11.76 -7.92 -10.62
C TRP A 118 11.56 -6.62 -11.39
N MET A 119 11.87 -5.50 -10.75
CA MET A 119 11.75 -4.18 -11.33
C MET A 119 13.13 -3.59 -11.63
N LEU A 120 13.21 -2.73 -12.64
CA LEU A 120 14.47 -2.13 -13.06
C LEU A 120 15.09 -1.18 -12.02
N ALA A 121 14.26 -0.55 -11.19
CA ALA A 121 14.67 0.44 -10.20
C ALA A 121 13.67 0.56 -9.04
N PRO A 122 14.11 1.04 -7.86
CA PRO A 122 13.26 1.14 -6.66
C PRO A 122 11.99 1.97 -6.82
N HIS A 123 12.01 3.06 -7.59
CA HIS A 123 10.84 3.94 -7.75
C HIS A 123 9.66 3.27 -8.47
N TYR A 124 9.93 2.32 -9.38
CA TYR A 124 8.87 1.51 -9.98
C TYR A 124 8.19 0.61 -8.94
N VAL A 125 9.00 -0.01 -8.06
CA VAL A 125 8.51 -0.86 -6.96
C VAL A 125 7.62 -0.05 -6.03
N VAL A 126 8.08 1.14 -5.63
CA VAL A 126 7.31 2.06 -4.78
C VAL A 126 6.00 2.44 -5.46
N GLY A 127 6.01 2.88 -6.71
CA GLY A 127 4.76 3.25 -7.40
C GLY A 127 3.76 2.09 -7.46
N LEU A 128 4.22 0.86 -7.76
CA LEU A 128 3.36 -0.33 -7.80
C LEU A 128 2.84 -0.76 -6.42
N GLN A 129 3.65 -0.64 -5.35
CA GLN A 129 3.19 -0.91 -3.99
C GLN A 129 2.06 0.06 -3.61
N TYR A 130 2.24 1.36 -3.85
CA TYR A 130 1.22 2.37 -3.55
C TYR A 130 -0.04 2.19 -4.40
N PHE A 131 0.10 1.77 -5.66
CA PHE A 131 -1.03 1.37 -6.51
C PHE A 131 -1.83 0.21 -5.89
N HIS A 132 -1.14 -0.84 -5.43
CA HIS A 132 -1.81 -1.98 -4.79
C HIS A 132 -2.45 -1.61 -3.45
N ILE A 133 -1.86 -0.69 -2.69
CA ILE A 133 -2.48 -0.14 -1.47
C ILE A 133 -3.77 0.61 -1.84
N ALA A 134 -3.74 1.46 -2.87
CA ALA A 134 -4.92 2.18 -3.33
C ALA A 134 -6.06 1.25 -3.76
N GLN A 135 -5.74 0.13 -4.42
CA GLN A 135 -6.73 -0.91 -4.76
C GLN A 135 -7.34 -1.58 -3.51
N ILE A 136 -6.55 -1.80 -2.46
CA ILE A 136 -7.05 -2.30 -1.17
C ILE A 136 -8.00 -1.28 -0.54
N VAL A 137 -7.58 -0.02 -0.44
CA VAL A 137 -8.40 1.05 0.17
C VAL A 137 -9.71 1.26 -0.61
N LEU A 138 -9.68 1.29 -1.94
CA LEU A 138 -10.88 1.39 -2.77
C LEU A 138 -11.85 0.21 -2.51
N SER A 139 -11.30 -1.00 -2.34
CA SER A 139 -12.11 -2.18 -1.99
C SER A 139 -12.79 -2.03 -0.63
N VAL A 140 -12.09 -1.44 0.36
CA VAL A 140 -12.63 -1.14 1.69
C VAL A 140 -13.70 -0.04 1.63
N MET A 141 -13.49 1.03 0.87
CA MET A 141 -14.49 2.10 0.67
C MET A 141 -15.79 1.56 0.08
N LYS A 142 -15.69 0.77 -1.01
CA LYS A 142 -16.83 0.08 -1.62
C LYS A 142 -17.55 -0.82 -0.61
N GLN A 143 -16.80 -1.44 0.31
CA GLN A 143 -17.37 -2.24 1.38
C GLN A 143 -18.14 -1.41 2.41
N GLN A 144 -17.58 -0.31 2.93
CA GLN A 144 -18.21 0.55 3.92
C GLN A 144 -19.55 1.10 3.39
N GLN A 145 -19.54 1.55 2.13
CA GLN A 145 -20.74 2.06 1.48
C GLN A 145 -21.83 0.99 1.31
N MET A 146 -21.46 -0.26 1.03
CA MET A 146 -22.40 -1.37 0.98
C MET A 146 -22.87 -1.81 2.36
N ALA A 147 -22.02 -1.75 3.39
CA ALA A 147 -22.35 -2.10 4.77
C ALA A 147 -23.41 -1.16 5.36
N ALA A 148 -23.39 0.11 4.96
CA ALA A 148 -24.42 1.10 5.29
C ALA A 148 -25.82 0.77 4.72
N LYS A 149 -25.95 -0.25 3.85
CA LYS A 149 -27.25 -0.70 3.32
C LYS A 149 -27.86 -1.80 4.21
N PRO A 150 -29.20 -1.83 4.41
CA PRO A 150 -29.88 -2.71 5.38
C PRO A 150 -29.68 -4.23 5.22
N TYR A 151 -29.28 -4.71 4.03
CA TYR A 151 -29.17 -6.13 3.69
C TYR A 151 -27.71 -6.63 3.59
N SER A 152 -26.76 -5.89 4.17
CA SER A 152 -25.32 -6.13 4.02
C SER A 152 -24.79 -7.37 4.75
N SER A 153 -25.53 -7.89 5.73
CA SER A 153 -25.16 -9.08 6.53
C SER A 153 -25.02 -10.38 5.70
N LEU A 154 -25.61 -10.44 4.51
CA LEU A 154 -25.55 -11.61 3.62
C LEU A 154 -24.23 -11.72 2.84
N PHE A 155 -23.39 -10.68 2.82
CA PHE A 155 -22.17 -10.61 2.01
C PHE A 155 -20.90 -10.41 2.84
N GLN A 156 -20.98 -10.55 4.17
CA GLN A 156 -19.96 -10.08 5.10
C GLN A 156 -18.66 -10.90 5.11
N ASN A 157 -18.69 -12.21 4.80
CA ASN A 157 -17.53 -13.05 5.06
C ASN A 157 -17.18 -13.92 3.84
N CYS A 158 -15.93 -13.81 3.35
CA CYS A 158 -15.18 -14.75 2.48
C CYS A 158 -14.80 -14.32 1.04
N PRO A 159 -15.65 -13.74 0.16
CA PRO A 159 -15.21 -13.33 -1.19
C PRO A 159 -14.32 -12.07 -1.22
N ARG A 160 -14.49 -11.18 -0.24
CA ARG A 160 -13.86 -9.83 -0.18
C ARG A 160 -12.41 -9.82 0.32
N ASP A 161 -12.09 -10.71 1.26
CA ASP A 161 -10.70 -10.98 1.69
C ASP A 161 -9.80 -11.37 0.51
N ARG A 162 -10.37 -11.91 -0.58
CA ARG A 162 -9.59 -12.37 -1.73
C ARG A 162 -8.92 -11.21 -2.47
N HIS A 163 -9.61 -10.10 -2.67
CA HIS A 163 -9.04 -8.93 -3.35
C HIS A 163 -7.95 -8.29 -2.49
N VAL A 164 -8.23 -8.05 -1.21
CA VAL A 164 -7.25 -7.52 -0.25
C VAL A 164 -6.03 -8.42 -0.16
N ARG A 165 -6.23 -9.74 0.03
CA ARG A 165 -5.16 -10.74 0.07
C ARG A 165 -4.35 -10.77 -1.22
N ARG A 166 -4.98 -10.66 -2.39
CA ARG A 166 -4.28 -10.63 -3.68
C ARG A 166 -3.34 -9.43 -3.73
N HIS A 167 -3.82 -8.23 -3.49
CA HIS A 167 -2.99 -7.03 -3.54
C HIS A 167 -1.91 -7.01 -2.45
N LEU A 168 -2.23 -7.49 -1.24
CA LEU A 168 -1.25 -7.65 -0.17
C LEU A 168 -0.09 -8.58 -0.57
N ARG A 169 -0.40 -9.71 -1.22
CA ARG A 169 0.63 -10.61 -1.75
C ARG A 169 1.52 -9.93 -2.80
N PHE A 170 0.96 -9.08 -3.67
CA PHE A 170 1.76 -8.30 -4.61
C PHE A 170 2.66 -7.28 -3.90
N ILE A 171 2.15 -6.56 -2.89
CA ILE A 171 2.94 -5.59 -2.10
C ILE A 171 4.15 -6.26 -1.45
N VAL A 172 3.91 -7.42 -0.81
CA VAL A 172 4.96 -8.21 -0.16
C VAL A 172 5.91 -8.81 -1.19
N GLY A 173 5.38 -9.38 -2.28
CA GLY A 173 6.20 -9.93 -3.38
C GLY A 173 7.13 -8.91 -4.01
N LEU A 174 6.63 -7.68 -4.24
CA LEU A 174 7.42 -6.55 -4.71
C LEU A 174 8.58 -6.21 -3.78
N ALA A 175 8.37 -6.21 -2.46
CA ALA A 175 9.44 -5.93 -1.49
C ALA A 175 10.51 -7.03 -1.45
N VAL A 176 10.08 -8.30 -1.35
CA VAL A 176 11.00 -9.45 -1.30
C VAL A 176 11.82 -9.57 -2.58
N SER A 177 11.19 -9.33 -3.73
CA SER A 177 11.85 -9.48 -5.04
C SER A 177 12.85 -8.37 -5.36
N ASN A 178 12.82 -7.24 -4.64
CA ASN A 178 13.64 -6.07 -4.91
C ASN A 178 14.39 -5.63 -3.65
N GLU A 179 15.28 -6.50 -3.17
CA GLU A 179 15.95 -6.36 -1.87
C GLU A 179 16.74 -5.05 -1.67
N LEU A 180 17.26 -4.46 -2.75
CA LEU A 180 18.01 -3.20 -2.71
C LEU A 180 17.11 -1.97 -2.51
N ALA A 181 15.79 -2.12 -2.66
CA ALA A 181 14.82 -1.07 -2.47
C ALA A 181 14.31 -1.05 -1.01
N GLU A 182 15.18 -0.68 -0.06
CA GLU A 182 14.90 -0.80 1.39
C GLU A 182 13.57 -0.16 1.83
N ASN A 183 13.21 1.00 1.28
CA ASN A 183 11.94 1.69 1.58
C ASN A 183 10.70 0.81 1.33
N THR A 184 10.78 -0.12 0.38
CA THR A 184 9.66 -1.00 0.02
C THR A 184 9.36 -2.03 1.09
N TRP A 185 10.34 -2.35 1.94
CA TRP A 185 10.20 -3.25 3.07
C TRP A 185 9.39 -2.59 4.20
N PHE A 186 9.63 -1.31 4.47
CA PHE A 186 8.82 -0.51 5.40
C PHE A 186 7.37 -0.42 4.92
N THR A 187 7.15 -0.15 3.63
CA THR A 187 5.79 -0.15 3.05
C THR A 187 5.12 -1.51 3.19
N ALA A 188 5.82 -2.62 2.91
CA ALA A 188 5.27 -3.96 3.09
C ALA A 188 4.95 -4.27 4.56
N ARG A 189 5.83 -3.90 5.50
CA ARG A 189 5.58 -3.99 6.95
C ARG A 189 4.30 -3.26 7.34
N HIS A 190 4.14 -2.01 6.90
CA HIS A 190 2.95 -1.20 7.19
C HIS A 190 1.67 -1.86 6.68
N CYS A 191 1.72 -2.46 5.48
CA CYS A 191 0.58 -3.19 4.93
C CYS A 191 0.27 -4.47 5.72
N LEU A 192 1.31 -5.16 6.19
CA LEU A 192 1.15 -6.34 7.04
C LEU A 192 0.53 -5.97 8.40
N SER A 193 0.92 -4.86 9.04
CA SER A 193 0.30 -4.48 10.32
C SER A 193 -1.19 -4.19 10.23
N VAL A 194 -1.70 -3.80 9.06
CA VAL A 194 -3.12 -3.48 8.87
C VAL A 194 -3.92 -4.64 8.27
N TRP A 195 -3.37 -5.36 7.29
CA TRP A 195 -4.14 -6.33 6.49
C TRP A 195 -3.64 -7.77 6.59
N ALA A 196 -2.64 -8.08 7.42
CA ALA A 196 -2.14 -9.45 7.56
C ALA A 196 -3.20 -10.44 8.06
N GLY A 197 -4.22 -9.99 8.81
CA GLY A 197 -5.37 -10.82 9.19
C GLY A 197 -6.09 -11.48 7.99
N CYS A 198 -6.00 -10.88 6.80
CA CYS A 198 -6.56 -11.47 5.58
C CYS A 198 -5.76 -12.67 5.06
N LEU A 199 -4.55 -12.95 5.55
CA LEU A 199 -3.72 -14.10 5.14
C LEU A 199 -4.21 -15.39 5.81
N ARG A 200 -4.78 -16.32 5.03
CA ARG A 200 -5.37 -17.57 5.56
C ARG A 200 -4.47 -18.79 5.43
N LYS A 201 -3.52 -18.78 4.49
CA LYS A 201 -2.65 -19.94 4.26
C LYS A 201 -1.46 -19.85 5.18
N ARG A 202 -1.16 -20.96 5.86
CA ARG A 202 0.00 -21.06 6.75
C ARG A 202 1.32 -20.68 6.07
N ILE A 203 1.48 -21.10 4.81
CA ILE A 203 2.67 -20.77 4.00
C ILE A 203 2.79 -19.25 3.77
N ASP A 204 1.69 -18.54 3.49
CA ASP A 204 1.72 -17.08 3.33
C ASP A 204 2.04 -16.38 4.65
N GLN A 205 1.45 -16.85 5.75
CA GLN A 205 1.66 -16.31 7.09
C GLN A 205 3.12 -16.46 7.52
N GLU A 206 3.69 -17.65 7.37
CA GLU A 206 5.09 -17.92 7.69
C GLU A 206 6.04 -17.09 6.84
N ALA A 207 5.74 -16.93 5.55
CA ALA A 207 6.53 -16.09 4.66
C ALA A 207 6.46 -14.60 5.03
N ALA A 208 5.30 -14.10 5.44
CA ALA A 208 5.15 -12.73 5.96
C ALA A 208 5.97 -12.53 7.25
N ILE A 209 5.94 -13.50 8.17
CA ILE A 209 6.78 -13.47 9.38
C ILE A 209 8.26 -13.51 9.02
N GLN A 210 8.64 -14.31 8.01
CA GLN A 210 10.04 -14.38 7.58
C GLN A 210 10.52 -13.03 7.04
N LEU A 211 9.72 -12.34 6.22
CA LEU A 211 10.03 -10.97 5.78
C LEU A 211 10.26 -10.04 6.96
N LEU A 212 9.39 -10.07 7.98
CA LEU A 212 9.55 -9.22 9.17
C LEU A 212 10.85 -9.55 9.92
N LYS A 213 11.19 -10.83 10.09
CA LYS A 213 12.46 -11.23 10.71
C LYS A 213 13.69 -10.81 9.89
N ASP A 214 13.57 -10.86 8.57
CA ASP A 214 14.65 -10.43 7.66
C ASP A 214 14.85 -8.91 7.75
N MET A 215 13.75 -8.16 7.83
CA MET A 215 13.78 -6.72 8.05
C MET A 215 14.44 -6.37 9.39
N ASP A 216 14.04 -7.03 10.48
CA ASP A 216 14.63 -6.83 11.82
C ASP A 216 16.14 -7.02 11.81
N ARG A 217 16.61 -8.12 11.18
CA ARG A 217 18.04 -8.42 11.03
C ARG A 217 18.80 -7.39 10.20
N ARG A 218 18.16 -6.79 9.19
CA ARG A 218 18.80 -5.83 8.27
C ARG A 218 18.83 -4.41 8.84
N THR A 219 17.73 -3.95 9.42
CA THR A 219 17.56 -2.55 9.84
C THR A 219 17.82 -2.34 11.34
N GLY A 220 17.79 -3.40 12.15
CA GLY A 220 17.85 -3.34 13.60
C GLY A 220 16.56 -2.86 14.27
N TRP A 221 15.46 -2.70 13.51
CA TRP A 221 14.16 -2.33 14.05
C TRP A 221 13.43 -3.58 14.55
N THR A 222 13.21 -3.67 15.87
CA THR A 222 12.54 -4.83 16.47
C THR A 222 11.14 -5.05 15.90
N MET A 223 10.90 -6.26 15.37
CA MET A 223 9.61 -6.67 14.81
C MET A 223 8.83 -7.60 15.73
N THR A 224 9.40 -7.99 16.88
CA THR A 224 8.86 -9.01 17.79
C THR A 224 7.41 -8.74 18.18
N GLY A 225 7.08 -7.52 18.61
CA GLY A 225 5.71 -7.19 19.02
C GLY A 225 4.69 -7.30 17.87
N LEU A 226 5.06 -6.93 16.65
CA LEU A 226 4.20 -7.12 15.48
C LEU A 226 4.04 -8.60 15.15
N ILE A 227 5.14 -9.37 15.16
CA ILE A 227 5.13 -10.82 14.89
C ILE A 227 4.23 -11.56 15.89
N GLU A 228 4.31 -11.23 17.17
CA GLU A 228 3.48 -11.81 18.23
C GLU A 228 2.00 -11.47 18.03
N SER A 229 1.69 -10.19 17.75
CA SER A 229 0.33 -9.76 17.46
C SER A 229 -0.27 -10.51 16.26
N LEU A 230 0.47 -10.64 15.16
CA LEU A 230 0.00 -11.36 13.97
C LEU A 230 -0.23 -12.85 14.23
N ARG A 231 0.65 -13.50 15.00
CA ARG A 231 0.48 -14.90 15.40
C ARG A 231 -0.77 -15.09 16.25
N GLY A 232 -1.03 -14.18 17.19
CA GLY A 232 -2.26 -14.18 17.99
C GLY A 232 -3.50 -14.12 17.09
N GLN A 233 -3.57 -13.10 16.22
CA GLN A 233 -4.70 -12.90 15.30
C GLN A 233 -5.01 -14.13 14.45
N TRP A 234 -3.98 -14.78 13.88
CA TRP A 234 -4.20 -15.95 13.02
C TRP A 234 -4.60 -17.23 13.78
N ASN A 235 -4.21 -17.35 15.05
CA ASN A 235 -4.60 -18.49 15.89
C ASN A 235 -6.06 -18.35 16.34
N ASP A 236 -6.51 -17.15 16.68
CA ASP A 236 -7.90 -16.88 17.09
C ASP A 236 -8.89 -17.10 15.94
N ASP A 237 -8.51 -16.74 14.72
CA ASP A 237 -9.29 -16.94 13.48
C ASP A 237 -9.37 -18.41 13.01
N SER A 238 -8.63 -19.33 13.66
CA SER A 238 -8.58 -20.76 13.31
C SER A 238 -9.50 -21.64 14.19
N CYS A 239 -10.25 -21.03 15.11
CA CYS A 239 -11.25 -21.68 15.96
C CYS A 239 -12.67 -21.60 15.38
#